data_AF-A0A9E5Q3W8-F1
#
_entry.id   AF-A0A9E5Q3W8-F1
#
_cell.length_a   1.000
_cell.length_b   1.000
_cell.length_c   1.000
_cell.angle_alpha   90.00
_cell.angle_beta   90.00
_cell.angle_gamma   90.00
#
_symmetry.space_group_name_H-M   'P 1'
#
loop_
_entity.id
_entity.type
_entity.pdbx_description
1 polymer ?
#
loop_
_entity_poly.entity_id
_entity_poly.type
_entity_poly.pdbx_seq_one_letter_code
_entity_poly.pdbx_strand_id
1 'polypeptide(L)'
;TNGGINWYPQNSGIPHTLRSVYFLDTMTGWAAGDGGHILKTTDGGATWNILSNGIIDMVMSISFVNSNIGWAIGSSGAPSYMILKTTDGGLN
;
A
#
# COMPACT_ATOMS: atom_id res chain seq x y z
N THR A 1 19.38 -5.31 -10.60
CA THR A 1 18.19 -5.89 -11.26
C THR A 1 18.47 -5.99 -12.76
N ASN A 2 17.84 -6.91 -13.47
CA ASN A 2 18.07 -7.11 -14.93
C ASN A 2 17.32 -6.08 -15.81
N GLY A 3 17.11 -4.85 -15.32
CA GLY A 3 16.48 -3.78 -16.09
C GLY A 3 15.04 -4.05 -16.55
N GLY A 4 14.30 -4.92 -15.88
CA GLY A 4 12.90 -5.24 -16.24
C GLY A 4 12.76 -6.38 -17.26
N ILE A 5 13.83 -7.16 -17.49
CA ILE A 5 13.79 -8.32 -18.39
C ILE A 5 12.92 -9.46 -17.82
N ASN A 6 12.89 -9.64 -16.49
CA ASN A 6 12.07 -10.68 -15.84
C ASN A 6 11.06 -10.06 -14.89
N TRP A 7 9.84 -10.59 -14.94
CA TRP A 7 8.75 -10.29 -14.02
C TRP A 7 8.29 -11.58 -13.36
N TYR A 8 8.27 -11.60 -12.03
CA TYR A 8 7.82 -12.75 -11.25
C TYR A 8 6.52 -12.39 -10.53
N PRO A 9 5.47 -13.22 -10.61
CA PRO A 9 4.24 -12.95 -9.88
C PRO A 9 4.49 -13.03 -8.38
N GLN A 10 3.96 -12.05 -7.65
CA GLN A 10 3.94 -12.05 -6.19
C GLN A 10 2.49 -12.10 -5.71
N ASN A 11 2.23 -12.91 -4.69
CA ASN A 11 0.91 -13.02 -4.09
C ASN A 11 0.76 -11.95 -3.00
N SER A 12 -0.27 -11.11 -3.10
CA SER A 12 -0.59 -10.09 -2.10
C SER A 12 -1.34 -10.63 -0.88
N GLY A 13 -1.87 -11.85 -0.96
CA GLY A 13 -2.66 -12.48 0.10
C GLY A 13 -4.12 -11.99 0.19
N ILE A 14 -4.57 -11.13 -0.72
CA ILE A 14 -5.95 -10.60 -0.72
C ILE A 14 -6.63 -10.68 -2.10
N PRO A 15 -7.95 -10.89 -2.17
CA PRO A 15 -8.70 -10.96 -3.42
C PRO A 15 -9.18 -9.58 -3.93
N HIS A 16 -8.47 -8.49 -3.62
CA HIS A 16 -8.85 -7.13 -3.99
C HIS A 16 -7.87 -6.48 -4.96
N THR A 17 -8.38 -5.58 -5.81
CA THR A 17 -7.55 -4.79 -6.73
C THR A 17 -6.61 -3.88 -5.95
N LEU A 18 -5.31 -4.00 -6.22
CA LEU A 18 -4.30 -3.04 -5.75
C LEU A 18 -4.09 -1.96 -6.81
N ARG A 19 -4.10 -0.69 -6.37
CA ARG A 19 -4.04 0.50 -7.24
C ARG A 19 -2.69 1.19 -7.17
N SER A 20 -1.98 1.06 -6.06
CA SER A 20 -0.71 1.74 -5.82
C SER A 20 0.25 0.83 -5.09
N VAL A 21 1.54 0.95 -5.41
CA VAL A 21 2.64 0.37 -4.66
C VAL A 21 3.74 1.43 -4.49
N TYR A 22 4.34 1.48 -3.30
CA TYR A 22 5.42 2.39 -2.97
C TYR A 22 6.48 1.65 -2.18
N PHE A 23 7.75 1.78 -2.58
CA PHE A 23 8.90 1.25 -1.84
C PHE A 23 9.74 2.41 -1.34
N LEU A 24 10.04 2.42 -0.04
CA LEU A 24 10.95 3.39 0.58
C LEU A 24 12.41 3.00 0.32
N ASP A 25 12.68 1.70 0.33
CA ASP A 25 13.98 1.08 0.07
C ASP A 25 13.78 -0.28 -0.59
N THR A 26 14.83 -1.09 -0.75
CA THR A 26 14.74 -2.39 -1.44
C THR A 26 13.97 -3.46 -0.65
N MET A 27 13.70 -3.23 0.63
CA MET A 27 13.11 -4.20 1.56
C MET A 27 11.71 -3.79 2.01
N THR A 28 11.49 -2.50 2.25
CA THR A 28 10.27 -1.97 2.86
C THR A 28 9.39 -1.29 1.82
N GLY A 29 8.15 -1.79 1.69
CA GLY A 29 7.17 -1.25 0.76
C GLY A 29 5.74 -1.40 1.25
N TRP A 30 4.84 -0.63 0.64
CA TRP A 30 3.41 -0.64 0.88
C TRP A 30 2.66 -0.79 -0.43
N ALA A 31 1.54 -1.51 -0.39
CA ALA A 31 0.59 -1.58 -1.49
C ALA A 31 -0.80 -1.22 -0.97
N ALA A 32 -1.60 -0.55 -1.79
CA ALA A 32 -2.92 -0.12 -1.37
C ALA A 32 -3.95 -0.19 -2.50
N GLY A 33 -5.23 -0.34 -2.16
CA GLY A 33 -6.27 -0.53 -3.16
C GLY A 33 -7.72 -0.54 -2.65
N ASP A 34 -8.55 -1.28 -3.37
CA ASP A 34 -10.00 -1.38 -3.14
C ASP A 34 -10.32 -2.01 -1.76
N GLY A 35 -11.46 -1.65 -1.19
CA GLY A 35 -11.84 -1.99 0.18
C GLY A 35 -10.98 -1.29 1.24
N GLY A 36 -10.26 -0.23 0.85
CA GLY A 36 -9.35 0.51 1.73
C GLY A 36 -8.17 -0.32 2.24
N HIS A 37 -7.80 -1.39 1.53
CA HIS A 37 -6.71 -2.24 1.96
C HIS A 37 -5.37 -1.51 1.86
N ILE A 38 -4.57 -1.60 2.91
CA ILE A 38 -3.16 -1.21 2.93
C ILE A 38 -2.35 -2.42 3.41
N LEU A 39 -1.39 -2.83 2.59
CA LEU A 39 -0.46 -3.94 2.83
C LEU A 39 0.94 -3.39 3.05
N LYS A 40 1.78 -4.10 3.80
CA LYS A 40 3.20 -3.81 3.98
C LYS A 40 4.06 -5.05 3.81
N THR A 41 5.20 -4.87 3.16
CA THR A 41 6.29 -5.83 3.11
C THR A 41 7.52 -5.25 3.81
N THR A 42 8.32 -6.13 4.40
CA THR A 42 9.65 -5.83 4.96
C THR A 42 10.70 -6.80 4.42
N ASP A 43 10.37 -7.58 3.39
CA ASP A 43 11.20 -8.61 2.78
C ASP A 43 11.31 -8.45 1.25
N GLY A 44 11.14 -7.22 0.75
CA GLY A 44 11.27 -6.91 -0.69
C GLY A 44 10.10 -7.41 -1.53
N GLY A 45 8.93 -7.61 -0.92
CA GLY A 45 7.70 -8.08 -1.58
C GLY A 45 7.55 -9.60 -1.64
N ALA A 46 8.46 -10.36 -1.00
CA ALA A 46 8.31 -11.82 -0.92
C ALA A 46 7.06 -12.21 -0.12
N THR A 47 6.73 -11.44 0.93
CA THR A 47 5.47 -11.54 1.67
C THR A 47 4.85 -10.16 1.92
N TRP A 48 3.52 -10.13 2.02
CA TRP A 48 2.72 -8.92 2.24
C TRP A 48 1.78 -9.14 3.44
N ASN A 49 1.85 -8.24 4.41
CA ASN A 49 1.02 -8.25 5.61
C ASN A 49 -0.06 -7.16 5.52
N ILE A 50 -1.30 -7.50 5.88
CA ILE A 50 -2.41 -6.54 5.91
C ILE A 50 -2.23 -5.65 7.14
N LEU A 51 -2.08 -4.34 6.92
CA LEU A 51 -2.02 -3.34 7.98
C LEU A 51 -3.39 -2.75 8.31
N SER A 52 -4.22 -2.55 7.29
CA SER A 52 -5.55 -1.98 7.45
C SER A 52 -6.55 -2.59 6.47
N ASN A 53 -7.78 -2.76 6.95
CA ASN A 53 -8.93 -3.22 6.21
C ASN A 53 -10.12 -2.25 6.38
N GLY A 54 -10.23 -1.26 5.49
CA GLY A 54 -11.47 -0.47 5.37
C GLY A 54 -11.51 0.85 6.15
N ILE A 55 -10.40 1.62 6.18
CA ILE A 55 -10.46 3.03 6.64
C ILE A 55 -11.35 3.87 5.69
N ILE A 56 -11.35 3.54 4.40
CA ILE A 56 -12.14 4.14 3.32
C ILE A 56 -12.49 3.06 2.28
N ASP A 57 -13.35 3.35 1.31
CA ASP A 57 -13.77 2.37 0.30
C ASP A 57 -12.66 1.99 -0.68
N MET A 58 -11.75 2.92 -1.00
CA MET A 58 -10.59 2.64 -1.84
C MET A 58 -9.44 3.59 -1.54
N VAL A 59 -8.22 3.07 -1.55
CA VAL A 59 -6.99 3.86 -1.57
C VAL A 59 -6.47 3.90 -3.02
N MET A 60 -6.32 5.09 -3.57
CA MET A 60 -5.89 5.32 -4.95
C MET A 60 -4.38 5.50 -5.09
N SER A 61 -3.74 6.11 -4.10
CA SER A 61 -2.29 6.34 -4.10
C SER A 61 -1.75 6.41 -2.67
N ILE A 62 -0.49 6.00 -2.50
CA ILE A 62 0.20 5.99 -1.22
C ILE A 62 1.66 6.44 -1.39
N SER A 63 2.18 7.19 -0.42
CA SER A 63 3.58 7.64 -0.40
C SER A 63 4.07 7.86 1.02
N PHE A 64 5.36 7.64 1.24
CA PHE A 64 6.01 7.75 2.55
C PHE A 64 7.29 8.57 2.48
N VAL A 65 7.53 9.41 3.48
CA VAL A 65 8.80 10.16 3.61
C VAL A 65 9.82 9.40 4.46
N ASN A 66 9.36 8.47 5.28
CA ASN A 66 10.17 7.51 6.03
C ASN A 66 9.31 6.31 6.44
N SER A 67 9.87 5.37 7.20
CA SER A 67 9.18 4.13 7.59
C SER A 67 7.92 4.32 8.45
N ASN A 68 7.74 5.52 9.02
CA ASN A 68 6.69 5.84 9.98
C ASN A 68 5.69 6.87 9.43
N ILE A 69 6.16 7.88 8.70
CA ILE A 69 5.34 9.01 8.25
C ILE A 69 5.02 8.86 6.77
N GLY A 70 3.73 8.77 6.46
CA GLY A 70 3.22 8.67 5.09
C GLY A 70 1.78 9.14 4.97
N TRP A 71 1.35 9.21 3.71
CA TRP A 71 0.02 9.65 3.32
C TRP A 71 -0.57 8.71 2.28
N ALA A 72 -1.89 8.57 2.33
CA ALA A 72 -2.67 7.90 1.31
C ALA A 72 -3.82 8.81 0.89
N ILE A 73 -4.19 8.74 -0.38
CA ILE A 73 -5.40 9.41 -0.89
C ILE A 73 -6.37 8.37 -1.42
N GLY A 74 -7.66 8.65 -1.29
CA GLY A 74 -8.69 7.72 -1.74
C GLY A 74 -10.09 8.29 -1.58
N SER A 75 -11.11 7.43 -1.58
CA SER A 75 -12.50 7.85 -1.42
C SER A 75 -13.30 6.96 -0.47
N SER A 76 -14.28 7.56 0.21
CA SER A 76 -15.30 6.92 1.05
C SER A 76 -16.69 7.10 0.42
N GLY A 77 -16.84 6.56 -0.78
CA GLY A 77 -17.98 6.78 -1.66
C GLY A 77 -17.79 8.00 -2.56
N ALA A 78 -18.33 7.96 -3.79
CA ALA A 78 -18.30 9.12 -4.67
C ALA A 78 -19.33 10.17 -4.19
N PRO A 79 -18.97 11.47 -4.09
CA PRO A 79 -17.72 12.12 -4.50
C PRO A 79 -16.75 12.44 -3.33
N SER A 80 -16.83 11.74 -2.20
CA SER A 80 -16.04 12.01 -1.00
C SER A 80 -14.60 11.50 -1.15
N TYR A 81 -13.66 12.41 -1.37
CA TYR A 81 -12.23 12.11 -1.36
C TYR A 81 -11.62 12.40 0.01
N MET A 82 -10.69 11.57 0.45
CA MET A 82 -10.03 11.68 1.75
C MET A 82 -8.52 11.62 1.60
N ILE A 83 -7.84 12.36 2.48
CA ILE A 83 -6.40 12.26 2.71
C ILE A 83 -6.21 11.60 4.07
N LEU A 84 -5.49 10.49 4.09
CA LEU A 84 -5.09 9.77 5.29
C LEU A 84 -3.62 10.08 5.59
N LYS A 85 -3.28 10.16 6.87
CA LYS A 85 -1.90 10.31 7.36
C LYS A 85 -1.63 9.25 8.42
N THR A 86 -0.44 8.67 8.40
CA THR A 86 0.09 7.82 9.47
C THR A 86 1.37 8.43 10.03
N THR A 87 1.69 8.10 11.30
CA THR A 87 2.95 8.44 11.97
C THR A 87 3.66 7.21 12.55
N ASP A 88 3.21 6.01 12.20
CA ASP A 88 3.62 4.69 12.70
C ASP A 88 3.81 3.66 11.57
N GLY A 89 3.76 4.11 10.31
CA GLY A 89 3.98 3.25 9.15
C GLY A 89 2.73 2.46 8.73
N GLY A 90 1.56 2.89 9.20
CA GLY A 90 0.26 2.24 9.03
C GLY A 90 -0.05 1.23 10.12
N LEU A 91 0.68 1.26 11.24
CA LEU A 91 0.46 0.42 12.41
C LEU A 91 -0.46 1.17 13.40
N ASN A 92 -1.77 1.09 13.14
CA ASN A 92 -2.89 1.68 13.90
C ASN A 92 -2.87 3.21 14.07
#